data_AF-A0A177NH79-F1
#
_entry.id   AF-A0A177NH79-F1
#
_cell.length_a   1.000
_cell.length_b   1.000
_cell.length_c   1.000
_cell.angle_alpha   90.00
_cell.angle_beta   90.00
_cell.angle_gamma   90.00
#
_symmetry.space_group_name_H-M   'P 1'
#
loop_
_entity.id
_entity.type
_entity.pdbx_description
1 polymer ?
#
loop_
_entity_poly.entity_id
_entity_poly.type
_entity_poly.pdbx_seq_one_letter_code
_entity_poly.pdbx_strand_id
1 'polypeptide(L)' 'MNGCKVIAKIPGSNEVTYTEYREDGGSRYLKPLNPQYPTIQIDEKTLICGVIIGQFVEE' A
#
# COMPACT_ATOMS: atom_id res chain seq x y z
N MET A 1 9.27 7.52 -1.28
CA MET A 1 8.23 6.53 -0.94
C MET A 1 8.22 5.32 -1.87
N ASN A 2 8.66 5.42 -3.12
CA ASN A 2 8.74 4.25 -4.01
C ASN A 2 9.53 3.10 -3.35
N GLY A 3 8.92 1.92 -3.25
CA GLY A 3 9.46 0.75 -2.56
C GLY A 3 9.17 0.69 -1.05
N CYS A 4 8.60 1.74 -0.46
CA CYS A 4 8.23 1.73 0.96
C CYS A 4 6.99 0.85 1.20
N LYS A 5 6.99 0.22 2.36
CA LYS A 5 5.83 -0.45 2.96
C LYS A 5 4.89 0.59 3.55
N VAL A 6 3.61 0.50 3.23
CA VAL A 6 2.59 1.49 3.63
C VAL A 6 1.33 0.82 4.14
N ILE A 7 0.60 1.55 4.98
CA ILE A 7 -0.81 1.30 5.25
C ILE A 7 -1.62 2.16 4.31
N ALA A 8 -2.55 1.56 3.57
CA ALA A 8 -3.43 2.25 2.64
C ALA A 8 -4.89 1.84 2.83
N LYS A 9 -5.82 2.77 2.63
CA LYS A 9 -7.26 2.51 2.59
C LYS A 9 -7.74 2.52 1.14
N ILE A 10 -8.41 1.44 0.74
CA ILE A 10 -8.93 1.29 -0.63
C ILE A 10 -10.27 2.05 -0.74
N PRO A 11 -10.48 2.84 -1.80
CA PRO A 11 -11.72 3.58 -2.06
C PRO A 11 -12.97 2.71 -1.94
N GLY A 12 -14.03 3.23 -1.31
CA GLY A 12 -15.33 2.56 -1.29
C GLY A 12 -15.40 1.26 -0.48
N SER A 13 -14.29 0.86 0.15
CA SER A 13 -14.24 -0.25 1.09
C SER A 13 -13.84 0.25 2.48
N ASN A 14 -14.18 -0.51 3.52
CA ASN A 14 -13.57 -0.35 4.84
C ASN A 14 -12.27 -1.17 4.97
N GLU A 15 -11.69 -1.60 3.85
CA GLU A 15 -10.48 -2.38 3.82
C GLU A 15 -9.25 -1.47 3.94
N VAL A 16 -8.42 -1.78 4.93
CA VAL A 16 -7.11 -1.19 5.15
C VAL A 16 -6.08 -2.28 4.91
N THR A 17 -5.11 -1.99 4.04
CA THR A 17 -4.13 -2.99 3.58
C THR A 17 -2.71 -2.59 3.95
N TYR A 18 -1.91 -3.59 4.29
CA TYR A 18 -0.46 -3.49 4.36
C TYR A 18 0.14 -3.92 3.01
N THR A 19 0.72 -2.96 2.30
CA THR A 19 1.17 -3.12 0.90
C THR A 19 2.47 -2.35 0.64
N GLU A 20 3.05 -2.52 -0.54
CA GLU A 20 4.20 -1.73 -1.01
C GLU A 20 3.76 -0.64 -1.97
N TYR A 21 4.18 0.60 -1.73
CA TYR A 21 3.93 1.71 -2.64
C TYR A 21 4.93 1.70 -3.79
N ARG A 22 4.43 1.76 -5.03
CA ARG A 22 5.26 1.79 -6.25
C ARG A 22 4.91 2.95 -7.16
N GLU A 23 5.94 3.53 -7.77
CA GLU A 23 5.85 4.51 -8.84
C GLU A 23 6.55 3.96 -10.09
N ASP A 24 5.84 3.95 -11.21
CA ASP A 24 6.36 3.54 -12.52
C ASP A 24 5.64 4.30 -13.63
N GLY A 25 6.39 4.82 -14.62
CA GLY A 25 5.82 5.54 -15.77
C GLY A 25 4.87 6.70 -15.43
N GLY A 26 5.08 7.38 -14.29
CA GLY A 26 4.19 8.46 -13.80
C GLY A 26 2.90 7.97 -13.12
N SER A 27 2.68 6.67 -13.08
CA SER A 27 1.56 6.03 -12.38
C SER A 27 2.00 5.51 -11.02
N ARG A 28 1.04 5.41 -10.09
CA ARG A 28 1.26 5.02 -8.70
C ARG A 28 0.44 3.76 -8.40
N TYR A 29 1.00 2.85 -7.61
CA TYR A 29 0.44 1.52 -7.39
C TYR A 29 0.63 1.05 -5.94
N LEU A 30 -0.30 0.21 -5.48
CA LEU A 30 -0.21 -0.61 -4.28
C LEU A 30 0.08 -2.06 -4.70
N LYS A 31 1.31 -2.51 -4.45
CA LYS A 31 1.75 -3.88 -4.72
C LYS A 31 1.58 -4.73 -3.44
N PRO A 32 0.62 -5.67 -3.40
CA PRO A 32 0.38 -6.49 -2.22
C PRO A 32 1.59 -7.36 -1.87
N LEU A 33 1.71 -7.72 -0.59
CA LEU A 33 2.80 -8.58 -0.10
C LEU A 33 2.65 -10.03 -0.54
N ASN A 34 1.41 -10.51 -0.63
CA ASN A 34 1.11 -11.81 -1.20
C ASN A 34 0.97 -11.65 -2.74
N PRO A 35 1.85 -12.25 -3.55
CA PRO A 35 1.81 -12.13 -5.01
C PRO A 35 0.54 -12.68 -5.68
N GLN A 36 -0.26 -13.47 -4.97
CA GLN A 36 -1.54 -13.98 -5.46
C GLN A 36 -2.60 -12.88 -5.59
N TYR A 37 -2.44 -11.77 -4.86
CA TYR A 37 -3.35 -10.63 -4.95
C TYR A 37 -2.90 -9.67 -6.06
N PRO A 38 -3.84 -9.05 -6.77
CA PRO A 38 -3.51 -8.12 -7.85
C PRO A 38 -2.90 -6.82 -7.32
N THR A 39 -2.02 -6.21 -8.13
CA THR A 39 -1.57 -4.84 -7.90
C THR A 39 -2.71 -3.87 -8.18
N ILE A 40 -2.92 -2.90 -7.30
CA ILE A 40 -4.00 -1.92 -7.40
C ILE A 40 -3.41 -0.59 -7.83
N GLN A 41 -3.95 0.04 -8.87
CA GLN A 41 -3.55 1.39 -9.26
C GLN A 41 -4.15 2.41 -8.29
N ILE A 42 -3.34 3.37 -7.85
CA ILE A 42 -3.76 4.44 -6.94
C ILE A 42 -4.52 5.49 -7.74
N ASP A 43 -5.71 5.82 -7.24
CA ASP A 43 -6.55 6.90 -7.74
C ASP A 43 -6.70 8.02 -6.69
N GLU A 44 -7.54 9.01 -6.99
CA GLU A 44 -7.82 10.17 -6.13
C GLU A 44 -8.49 9.82 -4.80
N LYS A 45 -9.16 8.66 -4.72
CA LYS A 45 -9.89 8.24 -3.52
C LYS A 45 -9.04 7.37 -2.60
N THR A 46 -7.88 6.91 -3.08
CA THR A 46 -6.98 6.03 -2.35
C THR A 46 -6.23 6.84 -1.30
N LEU A 47 -6.28 6.41 -0.04
CA LEU A 47 -5.63 7.11 1.05
C LEU A 47 -4.41 6.34 1.53
N ILE A 48 -3.23 6.95 1.45
CA ILE A 48 -2.05 6.45 2.14
C ILE A 48 -2.10 6.94 3.58
N CYS A 49 -2.33 6.03 4.52
CA CYS A 49 -2.48 6.36 5.93
C CYS A 49 -1.12 6.61 6.61
N GLY A 50 -0.06 5.93 6.14
CA GLY A 50 1.28 6.12 6.68
C GLY A 50 2.31 5.17 6.09
N VAL A 51 3.58 5.50 6.29
CA VAL A 51 4.73 4.66 5.94
C VAL A 51 5.14 3.86 7.17
N ILE A 52 5.40 2.56 6.96
CA ILE A 52 5.86 1.66 8.01
C ILE A 52 7.37 1.82 8.19
N ILE A 53 7.82 2.05 9.42
CA ILE A 53 9.22 2.29 9.77
C ILE A 53 9.83 1.22 10.69
N GLY A 54 9.01 0.29 11.19
CA GLY A 54 9.45 -0.76 12.09
C GLY A 54 8.32 -1.74 12.39
N GLN A 55 8.69 -2.85 12.99
CA GLN A 55 7.79 -3.83 13.56
C GLN A 55 8.22 -4.10 14.99
N PHE A 56 7.27 -4.40 15.85
CA PHE A 56 7.52 -4.85 17.21
C PHE A 56 7.00 -6.28 17.35
N VAL A 57 7.81 -7.15 17.95
CA VAL A 57 7.45 -8.53 18.27
C VAL A 57 7.74 -8.68 19.75
N GLU A 58 6.72 -8.99 20.53
CA GLU A 58 6.86 -9.28 21.97
C GLU A 58 7.52 -10.65 22.13
N GLU A 59 8.47 -10.75 23.06
CA GLU A 59 9.19 -12.01 23.40
C GLU A 59 8.35 -12.95 24.27
#